data_AF-A0ABD0PNY3-F1
#
_entry.id   AF-A0ABD0PNY3-F1
#
_cell.length_a   1.000
_cell.length_b   1.000
_cell.length_c   1.000
_cell.angle_alpha   90.00
_cell.angle_beta   90.00
_cell.angle_gamma   90.00
#
_symmetry.space_group_name_H-M   'P 1'
#
loop_
_entity.id
_entity.type
_entity.pdbx_description
1 polymer ?
#
loop_
_entity_poly.entity_id
_entity_poly.type
_entity_poly.pdbx_seq_one_letter_code
_entity_poly.pdbx_strand_id
1 'polypeptide(L)'
;FDLIANGGASLTLRFERAPFLSQERTVWLPWNIFYAMDTLMLKTEENTIPSCDLSGFVRPDPVVVASPLSSFFSSKPGERSIIPETQ
;
A
#
# COMPACT_ATOMS: atom_id res chain seq x y z
N PHE A 1 4.52 -12.70 -5.81
CA PHE A 1 3.70 -13.26 -6.90
C PHE A 1 3.26 -12.07 -7.71
N ASP A 2 3.21 -12.23 -9.03
CA ASP A 2 2.98 -11.13 -9.95
C ASP A 2 1.88 -11.58 -10.90
N LEU A 3 0.77 -10.85 -10.90
CA LEU A 3 -0.46 -11.21 -11.61
C LEU A 3 -1.01 -9.99 -12.34
N ILE A 4 -1.73 -10.23 -13.43
CA ILE A 4 -2.51 -9.21 -14.15
C ILE A 4 -3.97 -9.56 -13.99
N ALA A 5 -4.78 -8.58 -13.61
CA ALA A 5 -6.22 -8.73 -13.41
C ALA A 5 -6.97 -7.45 -13.80
N ASN A 6 -8.27 -7.58 -14.04
CA ASN A 6 -9.14 -6.44 -14.29
C ASN A 6 -9.34 -5.62 -13.00
N GLY A 7 -9.10 -4.32 -13.07
CA GLY A 7 -9.31 -3.39 -11.96
C GLY A 7 -10.77 -2.97 -11.79
N GLY A 8 -11.07 -2.28 -10.68
CA GLY A 8 -12.40 -1.73 -10.40
C GLY A 8 -13.37 -2.68 -9.70
N ALA A 9 -12.93 -3.89 -9.36
CA ALA A 9 -13.72 -4.92 -8.71
C ALA A 9 -12.94 -5.58 -7.56
N SER A 10 -13.65 -6.31 -6.71
CA SER A 10 -13.02 -7.19 -5.73
C SER A 10 -12.47 -8.45 -6.41
N LEU A 11 -11.23 -8.83 -6.09
CA LEU A 11 -10.61 -10.07 -6.53
C LEU A 11 -10.33 -10.96 -5.31
N THR A 12 -10.74 -12.24 -5.39
CA THR A 12 -10.37 -13.26 -4.40
C THR A 12 -9.21 -14.10 -4.92
N LEU A 13 -8.15 -14.20 -4.12
CA LEU A 13 -6.96 -14.99 -4.38
C LEU A 13 -6.89 -16.15 -3.38
N ARG A 14 -6.62 -17.35 -3.89
CA ARG A 14 -6.38 -18.56 -3.09
C ARG A 14 -4.90 -18.91 -3.11
N PHE A 15 -4.33 -19.11 -1.94
CA PHE A 15 -2.92 -19.42 -1.72
C PHE A 15 -2.80 -20.84 -1.18
N GLU A 16 -2.05 -21.69 -1.89
CA GLU A 16 -1.85 -23.09 -1.54
C GLU A 16 -0.36 -23.43 -1.52
N ARG A 17 0.10 -24.01 -0.41
CA ARG A 17 1.49 -24.46 -0.28
C ARG A 17 1.60 -25.46 0.86
N ALA A 18 2.03 -26.69 0.58
CA ALA A 18 2.39 -27.63 1.65
C ALA A 18 3.64 -27.15 2.42
N PRO A 19 3.74 -27.34 3.75
CA PRO A 19 2.78 -28.00 4.65
C PRO A 19 1.78 -27.03 5.32
N PHE A 20 1.48 -25.89 4.71
CA PHE A 20 0.60 -24.86 5.29
C PHE A 20 -0.87 -25.06 4.90
N LEU A 21 -1.76 -24.52 5.73
CA LEU A 21 -3.19 -24.45 5.43
C LEU A 21 -3.44 -23.50 4.24
N SER A 22 -4.32 -23.89 3.33
CA SER A 22 -4.78 -23.02 2.25
C SER A 22 -5.49 -21.79 2.80
N GLN A 23 -5.22 -20.62 2.23
CA GLN A 23 -5.83 -19.36 2.65
C GLN A 23 -6.45 -18.64 1.46
N GLU A 24 -7.55 -17.94 1.70
CA GLU A 24 -8.19 -17.06 0.73
C GLU A 24 -8.12 -15.60 1.22
N ARG A 25 -7.86 -14.68 0.29
CA ARG A 25 -7.87 -13.24 0.54
C ARG A 25 -8.63 -12.53 -0.55
N THR A 26 -9.60 -11.73 -0.15
CA THR A 26 -10.34 -10.84 -1.05
C THR A 26 -9.79 -9.43 -0.90
N VAL A 27 -9.36 -8.84 -2.02
CA VAL A 27 -8.82 -7.48 -2.10
C VAL A 27 -9.66 -6.64 -3.06
N TRP A 28 -9.71 -5.34 -2.84
CA TRP A 28 -10.29 -4.38 -3.79
C TRP A 28 -9.22 -3.87 -4.74
N LEU A 29 -9.36 -4.17 -6.04
CA LEU A 29 -8.42 -3.70 -7.04
C LEU A 29 -8.80 -2.31 -7.55
N PRO A 30 -7.87 -1.34 -7.52
CA PRO A 30 -8.11 -0.02 -8.10
C PRO A 30 -8.20 -0.08 -9.63
N TRP A 31 -8.77 0.95 -10.24
CA TRP A 31 -8.77 1.11 -11.70
C TRP A 31 -7.36 1.47 -12.20
N ASN A 32 -6.76 0.62 -13.04
CA ASN A 32 -5.52 0.90 -13.76
C ASN A 32 -4.36 1.48 -12.92
N ILE A 33 -4.19 0.98 -11.70
CA ILE A 33 -3.10 1.35 -10.78
C ILE A 33 -2.37 0.08 -10.37
N PHE A 34 -1.05 0.16 -10.19
CA PHE A 34 -0.26 -0.94 -9.61
C PHE A 34 -0.69 -1.18 -8.16
N TYR A 35 -1.28 -2.34 -7.88
CA TYR A 35 -1.74 -2.70 -6.55
C TYR A 35 -0.67 -3.50 -5.79
N ALA A 36 -0.24 -2.97 -4.64
CA ALA A 36 0.63 -3.68 -3.70
C ALA A 36 -0.25 -4.37 -2.64
N MET A 37 -0.28 -5.71 -2.66
CA MET A 37 -1.03 -6.50 -1.68
C MET A 37 -0.26 -6.61 -0.35
N ASP A 38 -1.00 -6.61 0.76
CA ASP A 38 -0.44 -6.86 2.09
C ASP A 38 0.29 -8.20 2.17
N THR A 39 1.29 -8.27 3.03
CA THR A 39 2.07 -9.50 3.23
C THR A 39 1.17 -10.60 3.83
N LEU A 40 1.11 -11.75 3.14
CA LEU A 40 0.41 -12.94 3.63
C LEU A 40 1.36 -13.82 4.46
N MET A 41 0.98 -14.09 5.72
CA MET A 41 1.65 -15.10 6.54
C MET A 41 0.89 -16.43 6.48
N LEU A 42 1.53 -17.45 5.91
CA LEU A 42 1.01 -18.81 5.90
C LEU A 42 1.11 -19.44 7.29
N LYS A 43 0.09 -20.21 7.67
CA LYS A 43 -0.02 -20.85 8.98
C LYS A 43 -0.19 -22.36 8.80
N THR A 44 0.44 -23.13 9.68
CA THR A 44 0.31 -24.60 9.72
C THR A 44 -0.89 -25.03 10.55
N GLU A 45 -1.37 -24.17 11.45
CA GLU A 45 -2.49 -24.42 12.34
C GLU A 45 -3.48 -23.25 12.32
N GLU A 46 -4.75 -23.54 12.61
CA GLU A 46 -5.79 -22.53 12.70
C GLU A 46 -5.56 -21.68 13.96
N ASN A 47 -5.57 -20.36 13.79
CA ASN A 47 -5.22 -19.43 14.86
C ASN A 47 -6.49 -18.73 15.33
N THR A 48 -6.97 -19.07 16.52
CA THR A 48 -8.05 -18.35 17.20
C THR A 48 -7.46 -17.09 17.81
N ILE A 49 -7.43 -16.00 17.06
CA ILE A 49 -7.08 -14.69 17.64
C ILE A 49 -8.16 -14.39 18.69
N PRO A 50 -7.82 -14.24 19.98
CA PRO A 50 -8.82 -13.86 20.97
C PRO A 50 -9.36 -12.48 20.61
N SER A 51 -10.68 -12.34 20.61
CA SER A 51 -11.33 -11.04 20.40
C SER A 51 -10.93 -10.10 21.53
N CYS A 52 -10.07 -9.13 21.23
CA CYS A 52 -9.77 -8.03 22.14
C CYS A 52 -10.67 -6.84 21.77
N ASP A 53 -11.37 -6.28 22.75
CA ASP A 53 -12.11 -5.03 22.58
C ASP A 53 -11.20 -3.85 22.94
N LEU A 54 -10.98 -2.96 21.98
CA LEU A 54 -10.14 -1.77 22.13
C LEU A 54 -11.03 -0.53 22.16
N SER A 55 -11.43 -0.12 23.38
CA SER A 55 -12.26 1.06 23.61
C SER A 55 -11.47 2.18 24.30
N GLY A 56 -11.67 3.43 23.87
CA GLY A 56 -11.01 4.62 24.45
C GLY A 56 -9.54 4.82 24.08
N PHE A 57 -8.97 3.95 23.24
CA PHE A 57 -7.60 4.12 22.74
C PHE A 57 -7.52 5.22 21.68
N VAL A 58 -6.48 6.06 21.79
CA VAL A 58 -6.18 7.09 20.79
C VAL A 58 -5.82 6.43 19.47
N ARG A 59 -6.40 6.90 18.36
CA ARG A 59 -6.07 6.42 17.01
C ARG A 59 -4.79 7.11 16.52
N PRO A 60 -4.00 6.45 15.65
CA PRO A 60 -2.89 7.11 14.97
C PRO A 60 -3.38 8.33 14.16
N ASP A 61 -2.69 9.46 14.30
CA ASP A 61 -2.96 10.70 13.56
C ASP A 61 -1.68 11.16 12.82
N PRO A 62 -1.36 10.55 11.66
CA PRO A 62 -0.12 10.84 10.96
C PRO A 62 -0.21 12.11 10.10
N VAL A 63 0.81 12.96 10.17
CA VAL A 63 1.02 14.05 9.21
C VAL A 63 1.96 13.55 8.11
N VAL A 64 1.43 13.39 6.89
CA VAL A 64 2.21 12.95 5.73
C VAL A 64 2.50 14.15 4.84
N VAL A 65 3.78 14.50 4.67
CA VAL A 65 4.23 15.61 3.81
C VAL A 65 5.10 15.04 2.69
N ALA A 66 4.59 15.10 1.46
CA ALA A 66 5.35 14.71 0.27
C ALA A 66 6.31 15.84 -0.15
N SER A 67 7.40 15.47 -0.81
CA SER A 67 8.26 16.46 -1.47
C SER A 67 7.49 17.21 -2.56
N PRO A 68 7.77 18.50 -2.80
CA PRO A 68 7.10 19.25 -3.85
C PRO A 68 7.46 18.69 -5.23
N LEU A 69 6.52 18.75 -6.16
CA LEU A 69 6.80 18.48 -7.57
C LEU A 69 7.76 19.53 -8.12
N SER A 70 8.69 19.11 -8.97
CA SER A 70 9.61 19.98 -9.70
C SER A 70 8.88 20.82 -10.75
N SER A 71 8.11 21.79 -10.28
CA SER A 71 7.26 22.68 -11.08
C SER A 71 7.79 24.12 -11.16
N PHE A 72 8.73 24.47 -10.28
CA PHE A 72 9.43 25.74 -10.31
C PHE A 72 10.55 25.72 -11.34
N PHE A 73 10.82 26.87 -11.95
CA PHE A 73 11.91 27.04 -12.91
C PHE A 73 12.41 28.48 -12.89
N SER A 74 13.63 28.69 -13.34
CA SER A 74 14.19 30.03 -13.53
C SER A 74 13.91 30.50 -14.96
N SER A 75 13.30 31.67 -15.11
CA SER A 75 13.16 32.32 -16.41
C SER A 75 14.50 32.81 -16.98
N LYS A 76 15.55 32.86 -16.15
CA LYS A 76 16.90 33.26 -16.52
C LYS A 76 17.96 32.35 -15.87
N PRO A 77 18.14 31.10 -16.35
CA PRO A 77 19.03 30.13 -15.72
C PRO A 77 20.49 30.56 -15.63
N GLY A 78 20.98 31.38 -16.58
CA GLY A 78 22.35 31.89 -16.57
C GLY A 78 22.65 32.96 -15.51
N GLU A 79 21.63 33.71 -15.06
CA GLU A 79 21.76 34.70 -13.98
C GLU A 79 21.38 34.10 -12.62
N ARG A 80 20.41 33.18 -12.61
CA ARG A 80 19.81 32.60 -11.40
C ARG A 80 19.54 31.11 -11.64
N SER A 81 20.49 30.26 -11.29
CA SER A 81 20.43 28.82 -11.55
C SER A 81 19.81 27.99 -10.41
N ILE A 82 19.72 28.55 -9.21
CA ILE A 82 19.23 27.85 -8.00
C ILE A 82 17.71 27.97 -7.93
N ILE A 83 17.01 26.85 -7.70
CA ILE A 83 15.57 26.77 -7.47
C ILE A 83 15.33 26.32 -6.01
N PRO A 84 15.16 27.25 -5.06
CA PRO A 84 15.22 26.95 -3.62
C PRO A 84 14.22 25.90 -3.14
N GLU A 85 13.01 25.93 -3.68
CA GLU A 85 11.88 25.12 -3.22
C GLU A 85 12.03 23.63 -3.56
N THR A 86 12.78 23.30 -4.62
CA THR A 86 12.98 21.93 -5.11
C THR A 86 14.41 21.43 -4.99
N GLN A 87 15.33 22.32 -4.61
CA GLN A 87 16.77 22.11 -4.45
C GLN A 87 17.48 21.59 -5.70
#